data_AF-A0A357B154-F1
#
_entry.id   AF-A0A357B154-F1
#
_cell.length_a   1.000
_cell.length_b   1.000
_cell.length_c   1.000
_cell.angle_alpha   90.00
_cell.angle_beta   90.00
_cell.angle_gamma   90.00
#
_symmetry.space_group_name_H-M   'P 1'
#
loop_
_entity.id
_entity.type
_entity.pdbx_description
1 polymer ?
#
loop_
_entity_poly.entity_id
_entity_poly.type
_entity_poly.pdbx_seq_one_letter_code
_entity_poly.pdbx_strand_id
1 'polypeptide(L)' 'MLNVRFSPCGSRVCIIKIFSYENRNPRGIIQNPNFEQDAPFDSLTQLIFSMDELFDEIGTPQR' A
#
# COMPACT_ATOMS: atom_id res chain seq x y z
N MET A 1 -21.53 9.47 1.05
CA MET A 1 -20.41 9.54 2.01
C MET A 1 -19.15 9.88 1.24
N LEU A 2 -18.62 11.09 1.42
CA LEU A 2 -17.37 11.52 0.77
C LEU A 2 -16.21 10.73 1.39
N ASN A 3 -15.67 9.77 0.62
CA ASN A 3 -14.48 9.01 0.99
C ASN A 3 -13.27 9.93 0.75
N VAL A 4 -13.03 10.84 1.70
CA VAL A 4 -11.89 11.76 1.65
C VAL A 4 -10.62 10.90 1.80
N ARG A 5 -9.98 10.57 0.67
CA ARG A 5 -8.64 9.95 0.66
C ARG A 5 -7.69 10.94 1.34
N PHE A 6 -7.40 10.70 2.61
CA PHE A 6 -6.39 11.44 3.35
C PHE A 6 -5.03 11.14 2.71
N SER A 7 -4.57 12.06 1.86
CA SER A 7 -3.20 12.05 1.34
C SER A 7 -2.40 13.09 2.13
N PRO A 8 -1.40 12.67 2.93
CA PRO A 8 -0.51 13.63 3.57
C PRO A 8 0.16 14.50 2.49
N CYS A 9 0.17 15.81 2.67
CA CYS A 9 0.84 16.74 1.77
C CYS A 9 2.34 16.38 1.69
N GLY A 10 2.82 16.05 0.48
CA GLY A 10 4.24 15.75 0.22
C GLY A 10 4.55 14.26 0.09
N SER A 11 4.05 13.66 -0.99
CA SER A 11 4.70 12.62 -1.82
C SER A 11 5.56 11.55 -1.12
N ARG A 12 5.11 10.28 -1.23
CA ARG A 12 5.73 8.99 -0.81
C ARG A 12 5.14 8.31 0.43
N VAL A 13 3.98 8.74 0.94
CA VAL A 13 3.32 7.98 2.02
C VAL A 13 2.43 6.89 1.43
N CYS A 14 2.77 5.64 1.73
CA CYS A 14 1.96 4.47 1.46
C CYS A 14 1.25 4.05 2.76
N ILE A 15 -0.07 3.93 2.74
CA ILE A 15 -0.88 3.55 3.91
C ILE A 15 -1.30 2.08 3.74
N ILE A 16 -0.87 1.24 4.66
CA ILE A 16 -1.30 -0.17 4.73
C ILE A 16 -2.42 -0.28 5.76
N LYS A 17 -3.61 -0.69 5.34
CA LYS A 17 -4.74 -0.96 6.23
C LYS A 17 -4.93 -2.46 6.37
N ILE A 18 -4.79 -2.97 7.59
CA ILE A 18 -4.99 -4.39 7.91
C ILE A 18 -6.40 -4.58 8.44
N PHE A 19 -7.15 -5.49 7.82
CA PHE A 19 -8.52 -5.86 8.24
C PHE A 19 -8.56 -7.14 9.06
N SER A 20 -7.64 -8.07 8.80
CA SER A 20 -7.56 -9.34 9.53
C SER A 20 -6.11 -9.81 9.68
N TYR A 21 -5.85 -10.56 10.74
CA TYR A 21 -4.56 -11.21 10.98
C TYR A 21 -4.79 -12.61 11.55
N GLU A 22 -4.94 -13.59 10.65
CA GLU A 22 -5.19 -14.99 11.01
C GLU A 22 -4.01 -15.84 10.60
N ASN A 23 -3.60 -16.82 11.42
CA ASN A 23 -2.48 -17.72 11.12
C ASN A 23 -1.18 -16.98 10.72
N ARG A 24 -0.93 -15.83 11.35
CA ARG A 24 0.21 -14.93 11.04
C ARG A 24 0.19 -14.37 9.61
N ASN A 25 -0.97 -14.35 8.97
CA ASN A 25 -1.16 -13.85 7.63
C ASN A 25 -2.05 -12.59 7.64
N PRO A 26 -1.50 -11.40 7.35
CA PRO A 26 -2.28 -10.18 7.27
C PRO A 26 -3.07 -10.13 5.96
N ARG A 27 -4.30 -9.60 6.04
CA ARG A 27 -5.09 -9.22 4.86
C ARG A 27 -5.55 -7.78 4.99
N GLY A 28 -5.63 -7.09 3.87
CA GLY A 28 -5.84 -5.65 3.88
C GLY A 28 -5.80 -5.00 2.51
N ILE A 29 -5.59 -3.69 2.52
CA ILE A 29 -5.39 -2.88 1.32
C ILE A 29 -4.18 -1.95 1.48
N ILE A 30 -3.54 -1.68 0.36
CA ILE A 30 -2.49 -0.69 0.18
C ILE A 30 -3.12 0.53 -0.47
N GLN A 31 -2.99 1.68 0.18
CA GLN A 31 -3.42 2.97 -0.36
C GLN A 31 -2.17 3.81 -0.66
N ASN A 32 -1.98 4.14 -1.94
CA ASN A 32 -0.92 5.01 -2.39
C ASN A 32 -1.52 6.00 -3.39
N PRO A 33 -1.17 7.31 -3.34
CA PRO A 33 -1.56 8.27 -4.36
C PRO A 33 -1.18 7.87 -5.80
N ASN A 34 -0.16 7.04 -5.96
CA ASN A 34 0.31 6.54 -7.25
C ASN A 34 -0.58 5.42 -7.81
N PHE A 35 -1.40 4.77 -6.98
CA PHE A 35 -2.36 3.78 -7.45
C PHE A 35 -3.68 4.44 -7.82
N GLU A 36 -4.25 4.07 -8.98
CA GLU A 36 -5.60 4.49 -9.38
C GLU A 36 -6.64 4.07 -8.32
N GLN A 37 -6.48 2.86 -7.79
CA GLN A 37 -7.38 2.23 -6.82
C GLN A 37 -6.61 1.59 -5.65
N ASP A 38 -7.30 1.38 -4.54
CA ASP A 38 -6.70 0.71 -3.38
C ASP A 38 -6.35 -0.74 -3.77
N ALA A 39 -5.10 -1.16 -3.56
CA ALA A 39 -4.62 -2.47 -3.96
C ALA A 39 -4.81 -3.50 -2.82
N PRO A 40 -5.68 -4.51 -2.96
CA PRO A 40 -5.88 -5.52 -1.92
C PRO A 40 -4.70 -6.48 -1.81
N PHE A 41 -4.46 -7.00 -0.62
CA PHE A 41 -3.57 -8.11 -0.37
C PHE A 41 -4.21 -9.11 0.59
N ASP A 42 -4.07 -10.40 0.28
CA ASP A 42 -4.58 -11.53 1.06
C ASP A 42 -3.47 -12.29 1.78
N SER A 43 -2.21 -11.92 1.55
CA SER A 43 -1.07 -12.46 2.27
C SER A 43 0.07 -11.48 2.45
N LEU A 44 0.95 -11.79 3.42
CA LEU A 44 2.20 -11.05 3.62
C LEU A 44 3.07 -11.04 2.36
N THR A 45 3.12 -12.16 1.65
CA THR A 45 3.91 -12.29 0.42
C THR A 45 3.39 -11.35 -0.67
N GLN A 46 2.07 -11.27 -0.86
CA GLN A 46 1.48 -10.33 -1.81
C GLN A 46 1.77 -8.88 -1.43
N LEU A 47 1.66 -8.54 -0.15
CA LEU A 47 2.00 -7.21 0.36
C LEU A 47 3.45 -6.83 0.00
N ILE A 48 4.40 -7.75 0.22
CA ILE A 48 5.82 -7.51 -0.08
C ILE A 48 6.03 -7.28 -1.58
N PHE A 49 5.46 -8.12 -2.45
CA PHE A 49 5.62 -7.95 -3.90
C PHE A 49 5.01 -6.64 -4.40
N SER A 50 3.81 -6.28 -3.93
CA SER A 50 3.18 -5.01 -4.31
C SER A 50 3.94 -3.79 -3.79
N MET A 51 4.63 -3.90 -2.65
CA MET A 51 5.52 -2.84 -2.18
C MET A 51 6.80 -2.75 -3.02
N ASP A 52 7.37 -3.88 -3.43
CA ASP A 52 8.57 -3.94 -4.28
C ASP A 52 8.31 -3.26 -5.63
N GLU A 53 7.21 -3.61 -6.30
CA GLU A 53 6.76 -2.96 -7.55
C GLU A 53 6.55 -1.46 -7.36
N LEU A 54 5.93 -1.05 -6.24
CA LEU A 54 5.77 0.37 -5.90
C LEU A 54 7.12 1.09 -5.76
N PHE A 55 8.12 0.47 -5.14
CA PHE A 55 9.43 1.09 -4.96
C PHE A 55 10.18 1.24 -6.29
N ASP A 56 10.05 0.26 -7.18
CA ASP A 56 10.58 0.33 -8.55
C ASP A 56 9.92 1.47 -9.35
N GLU A 57 8.60 1.59 -9.28
CA GLU A 57 7.84 2.67 -9.95
C GLU A 57 8.15 4.06 -9.39
N ILE A 58 8.38 4.18 -8.07
CA ILE A 58 8.71 5.45 -7.42
C ILE A 58 10.09 5.96 -7.83
N GLY A 59 10.93 5.14 -8.47
CA GLY A 59 12.15 5.59 -9.15
C GLY A 59 13.11 6.36 -8.24
N THR A 60 13.20 5.98 -6.97
CA THR A 60 14.19 6.59 -6.07
C THR A 60 15.55 5.94 -6.25
N PRO A 61 16.61 6.66 -6.65
CA PRO A 61 17.95 6.16 -6.41
C PRO A 61 18.12 6.00 -4.90
N GLN A 62 18.51 4.80 -4.47
CA GLN A 62 18.96 4.59 -3.09
C GLN A 62 20.13 5.53 -2.85
N ARG A 63 20.01 6.42 -1.86
CA ARG A 63 21.05 7.38 -1.50
C ARG A 63 21.54 7.10 -0.09
#